data_AF-A0A9W8LS45-F1
#
_entry.id   AF-A0A9W8LS45-F1
#
_cell.length_a   1.000
_cell.length_b   1.000
_cell.length_c   1.000
_cell.angle_alpha   90.00
_cell.angle_beta   90.00
_cell.angle_gamma   90.00
#
_symmetry.space_group_name_H-M   'P 1'
#
loop_
_entity.id
_entity.type
_entity.pdbx_description
1 polymer ?
#
loop_
_entity_poly.entity_id
_entity_poly.type
_entity_poly.pdbx_seq_one_letter_code
_entity_poly.pdbx_strand_id
1 'polypeptide(L)'
;MKLPLIYIALAFALLVSALTPTEMAAVEQFLSSTETVGTENGPTNEEIAHDLAVGLGLHNSARLLYKYSPDAAEGYSVMYDSLLFIYTGSFTTQAQKKVLSNVIKYFEKSLLK
;
A
#
# COMPACT_ATOMS: atom_id res chain seq x y z
N MET A 1 16.84 -11.62 -40.41
CA MET A 1 15.41 -11.52 -40.04
C MET A 1 15.27 -10.38 -39.03
N LYS A 2 14.51 -9.33 -39.34
CA LYS A 2 14.29 -8.18 -38.44
C LYS A 2 12.98 -8.41 -37.69
N LEU A 3 13.04 -8.71 -36.40
CA LEU A 3 11.85 -8.73 -35.55
C LEU A 3 11.24 -7.32 -35.52
N PRO A 4 9.92 -7.15 -35.72
CA PRO A 4 9.32 -5.82 -35.76
C PRO A 4 9.30 -5.20 -34.36
N LEU A 5 9.75 -3.95 -34.26
CA LEU A 5 9.77 -3.10 -33.04
C LEU A 5 8.41 -3.03 -32.30
N ILE A 6 7.32 -3.46 -32.93
CA ILE A 6 5.97 -3.49 -32.37
C ILE A 6 5.87 -4.39 -31.13
N TYR A 7 6.66 -5.47 -31.03
CA TYR A 7 6.65 -6.33 -29.84
C TYR A 7 7.28 -5.67 -28.60
N ILE A 8 8.13 -4.66 -28.77
CA ILE A 8 8.80 -3.97 -27.67
C ILE A 8 7.89 -2.86 -27.09
N ALA A 9 7.07 -2.22 -27.92
CA ALA A 9 6.11 -1.21 -27.47
C ALA A 9 4.95 -1.80 -26.64
N LEU A 10 4.53 -3.04 -26.92
CA LEU A 10 3.45 -3.70 -26.16
C LEU A 10 3.90 -4.11 -24.74
N ALA A 11 5.19 -4.34 -24.53
CA ALA A 11 5.76 -4.63 -23.21
C ALA A 11 5.95 -3.36 -22.36
N PHE A 12 6.09 -2.17 -22.98
CA PHE A 12 6.26 -0.91 -22.27
C PHE A 12 4.95 -0.23 -21.85
N ALA A 13 3.83 -0.51 -22.52
CA ALA A 13 2.51 -0.01 -22.12
C ALA A 13 1.94 -0.68 -20.85
N LEU A 14 2.56 -1.78 -20.39
CA LEU A 14 2.21 -2.50 -19.16
C LEU A 14 3.00 -2.01 -17.92
N LEU A 15 3.94 -1.08 -18.09
CA LEU A 15 4.91 -0.66 -17.06
C LEU A 15 4.47 0.57 -16.23
N VAL A 16 3.17 0.72 -16.00
CA VAL A 16 2.63 1.62 -14.95
C VAL A 16 1.55 0.81 -14.22
N SER A 17 2.02 0.00 -13.28
CA SER A 17 1.36 -1.25 -12.90
C SER A 17 0.25 -1.06 -11.87
N ALA A 18 -0.90 -1.69 -12.12
CA ALA A 18 -1.81 -2.10 -11.05
C ALA A 18 -1.05 -2.85 -9.95
N LEU A 19 -1.56 -2.81 -8.71
CA LEU A 19 -0.97 -3.58 -7.62
C LEU A 19 -0.80 -5.04 -8.05
N THR A 20 0.42 -5.53 -7.90
CA THR A 20 0.77 -6.93 -8.10
C THR A 20 -0.03 -7.81 -7.13
N PRO A 21 -0.16 -9.12 -7.38
CA PRO A 21 -0.83 -10.03 -6.45
C PRO A 21 -0.22 -9.99 -5.04
N THR A 22 1.11 -9.84 -4.93
CA THR A 22 1.80 -9.76 -3.65
C THR A 22 1.47 -8.47 -2.90
N GLU A 23 1.47 -7.32 -3.60
CA GLU A 23 1.09 -6.04 -3.01
C GLU A 23 -0.39 -6.04 -2.60
N MET A 24 -1.26 -6.67 -3.38
CA MET A 24 -2.67 -6.85 -3.00
C MET A 24 -2.84 -7.75 -1.78
N ALA A 25 -2.09 -8.84 -1.68
CA ALA A 25 -2.11 -9.70 -0.50
C ALA A 25 -1.67 -8.93 0.76
N ALA A 26 -0.69 -8.03 0.65
CA ALA A 26 -0.29 -7.16 1.75
C ALA A 26 -1.40 -6.18 2.15
N VAL A 27 -2.11 -5.58 1.18
CA VAL A 27 -3.26 -4.70 1.40
C VAL A 27 -4.41 -5.46 2.11
N GLU A 28 -4.69 -6.68 1.69
CA GLU A 28 -5.74 -7.52 2.30
C GLU A 28 -5.35 -8.00 3.70
N GLN A 29 -4.10 -8.40 3.89
CA GLN A 29 -3.56 -8.77 5.20
C GLN A 29 -3.62 -7.59 6.17
N PHE A 30 -3.30 -6.38 5.73
CA PHE A 30 -3.44 -5.17 6.53
C PHE A 30 -4.88 -5.00 7.04
N LEU A 31 -5.87 -5.10 6.15
CA LEU A 31 -7.28 -4.97 6.53
C LEU A 31 -7.69 -6.02 7.56
N SER A 32 -7.28 -7.28 7.35
CA SER A 32 -7.52 -8.36 8.31
C SER A 32 -6.91 -8.05 9.69
N SER A 33 -5.65 -7.61 9.72
CA SER A 33 -4.97 -7.26 10.97
C SER A 33 -5.63 -6.10 11.71
N THR A 34 -6.24 -5.14 10.99
CA THR A 34 -6.90 -3.97 11.61
C THR A 34 -8.05 -4.34 12.57
N GLU A 35 -8.69 -5.49 12.37
CA GLU A 35 -9.77 -5.97 13.24
C GLU A 35 -9.29 -6.37 14.64
N THR A 36 -7.99 -6.64 14.79
CA THR A 36 -7.38 -7.12 16.03
C THR A 36 -6.47 -6.08 16.70
N VAL A 37 -6.29 -4.91 16.11
CA VAL A 37 -5.48 -3.82 16.70
C VAL A 37 -6.06 -3.42 18.06
N GLY A 38 -5.18 -3.31 19.06
CA GLY A 38 -5.55 -2.93 20.42
C GLY A 38 -6.13 -4.06 21.27
N THR A 39 -6.17 -5.30 20.76
CA THR A 39 -6.42 -6.49 21.58
C THR A 39 -5.15 -6.90 22.34
N GLU A 40 -5.29 -7.71 23.41
CA GLU A 40 -4.19 -8.09 24.31
C GLU A 40 -2.98 -8.74 23.61
N ASN A 41 -3.20 -9.40 22.47
CA ASN A 41 -2.15 -10.02 21.64
C ASN A 41 -2.17 -9.51 20.19
N GLY A 42 -2.86 -8.40 19.93
CA GLY A 42 -2.98 -7.81 18.61
C GLY A 42 -1.77 -6.94 18.23
N PRO A 43 -1.52 -6.75 16.93
CA PRO A 43 -0.45 -5.85 16.48
C PRO A 43 -0.79 -4.39 16.79
N THR A 44 0.22 -3.54 16.88
CA THR A 44 0.00 -2.08 16.96
C THR A 44 -0.27 -1.49 15.58
N ASN A 45 -0.76 -0.24 15.56
CA ASN A 45 -0.96 0.52 14.34
C ASN A 45 0.33 0.72 13.55
N GLU A 46 1.43 1.00 14.24
CA GLU A 46 2.77 1.14 13.65
C GLU A 46 3.21 -0.18 13.00
N GLU A 47 3.01 -1.32 13.67
CA GLU A 47 3.41 -2.63 13.18
C GLU A 47 2.66 -3.01 11.89
N ILE A 48 1.32 -2.89 11.87
CA ILE A 48 0.56 -3.21 10.65
C ILE A 48 0.86 -2.25 9.50
N ALA A 49 1.11 -0.97 9.80
CA ALA A 49 1.42 0.04 8.82
C ALA A 49 2.83 -0.14 8.24
N HIS A 50 3.79 -0.51 9.10
CA HIS A 50 5.13 -0.91 8.69
C HIS A 50 5.07 -2.09 7.71
N ASP A 51 4.34 -3.15 8.05
CA ASP A 51 4.24 -4.35 7.23
C ASP A 51 3.57 -4.07 5.87
N LEU A 52 2.53 -3.22 5.86
CA LEU A 52 1.94 -2.73 4.63
C LEU A 52 2.96 -1.94 3.79
N ALA A 53 3.72 -1.03 4.40
CA ALA A 53 4.74 -0.25 3.70
C ALA A 53 5.83 -1.16 3.09
N VAL A 54 6.26 -2.20 3.80
CA VAL A 54 7.19 -3.21 3.28
C VAL A 54 6.56 -3.95 2.10
N GLY A 55 5.31 -4.41 2.24
CA GLY A 55 4.60 -5.15 1.19
C GLY A 55 4.36 -4.33 -0.08
N LEU A 56 4.27 -3.00 0.04
CA LEU A 56 4.13 -2.05 -1.07
C LEU A 56 5.48 -1.53 -1.61
N GLY A 57 6.62 -2.00 -1.08
CA GLY A 57 7.94 -1.51 -1.47
C GLY A 57 8.23 -0.06 -1.06
N LEU A 58 7.46 0.51 -0.12
CA LEU A 58 7.61 1.86 0.40
C LEU A 58 8.65 1.91 1.52
N HIS A 59 9.90 1.59 1.19
CA HIS A 59 10.98 1.44 2.18
C HIS A 59 11.21 2.66 3.07
N ASN A 60 11.03 3.88 2.53
CA ASN A 60 11.19 5.09 3.34
C ASN A 60 10.07 5.21 4.39
N SER A 61 8.82 4.95 4.01
CA SER A 61 7.70 4.91 4.95
C SER A 61 7.86 3.79 5.98
N ALA A 62 8.29 2.60 5.55
CA ALA A 62 8.57 1.49 6.48
C ALA A 62 9.62 1.89 7.52
N ARG A 63 10.69 2.57 7.10
CA ARG A 63 11.71 3.08 8.03
C ARG A 63 11.13 4.05 9.06
N LEU A 64 10.27 4.97 8.62
CA LEU A 64 9.62 5.95 9.51
C LEU A 64 8.61 5.31 10.46
N LEU A 65 8.08 4.14 10.11
CA LEU A 65 7.12 3.37 10.90
C LEU A 65 7.78 2.25 11.73
N TYR A 66 9.10 2.23 11.80
CA TYR A 66 9.80 1.26 12.65
C TYR A 66 9.42 1.47 14.12
N LYS A 67 9.46 0.39 14.90
CA LYS A 67 8.92 0.33 16.26
C LYS A 67 9.39 1.51 17.14
N TYR A 68 8.44 2.23 17.74
CA TYR A 68 8.66 3.42 18.58
C TYR A 68 9.34 4.61 17.87
N SER A 69 9.23 4.69 16.54
CA SER A 69 9.75 5.82 15.78
C SER A 69 9.05 7.13 16.19
N PRO A 70 9.80 8.20 16.49
CA PRO A 70 9.22 9.52 16.73
C PRO A 70 8.59 10.11 15.46
N ASP A 71 8.96 9.59 14.29
CA ASP A 71 8.55 10.09 12.97
C ASP A 71 7.38 9.27 12.38
N ALA A 72 6.70 8.44 13.19
CA ALA A 72 5.62 7.58 12.73
C ALA A 72 4.48 8.36 12.05
N ALA A 73 4.16 9.56 12.53
CA ALA A 73 3.16 10.44 11.93
C ALA A 73 3.50 10.85 10.48
N GLU A 74 4.78 11.11 10.19
CA GLU A 74 5.26 11.37 8.84
C GLU A 74 5.15 10.10 7.98
N GLY A 75 5.53 8.95 8.56
CA GLY A 75 5.40 7.65 7.90
C GLY A 75 3.96 7.33 7.48
N TYR A 76 2.98 7.60 8.34
CA TYR A 76 1.56 7.44 8.00
C TYR A 76 1.13 8.38 6.87
N SER A 77 1.58 9.63 6.88
CA SER A 77 1.24 10.63 5.87
C SER A 77 1.77 10.25 4.48
N VAL A 78 3.05 9.88 4.41
CA VAL A 78 3.67 9.45 3.14
C VAL A 78 3.00 8.20 2.59
N MET A 79 2.65 7.25 3.46
CA MET A 79 1.93 6.04 3.05
C MET A 79 0.51 6.36 2.56
N TYR A 80 -0.21 7.26 3.23
CA TYR A 80 -1.53 7.71 2.82
C TYR A 80 -1.52 8.34 1.42
N ASP A 81 -0.58 9.24 1.15
CA ASP A 81 -0.44 9.88 -0.16
C ASP A 81 -0.12 8.85 -1.26
N SER A 82 0.73 7.88 -0.94
CA SER A 82 1.07 6.77 -1.86
C SER A 82 -0.16 5.92 -2.17
N LEU A 83 -0.96 5.58 -1.15
CA LEU A 83 -2.19 4.80 -1.30
C LEU A 83 -3.24 5.57 -2.12
N LEU A 84 -3.39 6.88 -1.90
CA LEU A 84 -4.26 7.75 -2.70
C LEU A 84 -3.84 7.79 -4.16
N PHE A 85 -2.53 7.93 -4.43
CA PHE A 85 -2.00 7.90 -5.78
C PHE A 85 -2.35 6.59 -6.50
N ILE A 86 -2.14 5.45 -5.83
CA ILE A 86 -2.48 4.13 -6.37
C ILE A 86 -4.01 4.02 -6.59
N TYR A 87 -4.82 4.43 -5.62
CA TYR A 87 -6.28 4.36 -5.72
C TYR A 87 -6.86 5.19 -6.87
N THR A 88 -6.34 6.41 -7.06
CA THR A 88 -6.78 7.33 -8.12
C THR A 88 -6.22 6.97 -9.50
N GLY A 89 -5.14 6.17 -9.54
CA GLY A 89 -4.53 5.65 -10.76
C GLY A 89 -5.53 5.04 -11.73
N SER A 90 -5.35 5.33 -13.02
CA SER A 90 -6.19 4.81 -14.12
C SER A 90 -5.98 3.31 -14.37
N PHE A 91 -4.83 2.77 -13.95
CA PHE A 91 -4.44 1.36 -14.08
C PHE A 91 -4.99 0.47 -12.95
N THR A 92 -5.43 1.05 -11.84
CA THR A 92 -5.95 0.29 -10.70
C THR A 92 -7.36 -0.21 -11.00
N THR A 93 -7.55 -1.53 -10.91
CA THR A 93 -8.83 -2.16 -11.23
C THR A 93 -9.91 -1.77 -10.21
N GLN A 94 -11.19 -1.83 -10.59
CA GLN A 94 -12.29 -1.50 -9.68
C GLN A 94 -12.29 -2.36 -8.40
N ALA A 95 -11.90 -3.63 -8.52
CA ALA A 95 -11.75 -4.52 -7.36
C ALA A 95 -10.67 -4.01 -6.40
N GLN A 96 -9.48 -3.66 -6.90
CA GLN A 96 -8.41 -3.09 -6.10
C GLN A 96 -8.80 -1.74 -5.49
N LYS A 97 -9.48 -0.88 -6.25
CA LYS A 97 -9.99 0.40 -5.72
C LYS A 97 -10.93 0.20 -4.54
N LYS A 98 -11.80 -0.81 -4.57
CA LYS A 98 -12.70 -1.12 -3.46
C LYS A 98 -11.92 -1.48 -2.19
N VAL A 99 -10.89 -2.32 -2.31
CA VAL A 99 -10.06 -2.74 -1.17
C VAL A 99 -9.22 -1.56 -0.65
N LEU A 100 -8.55 -0.84 -1.55
CA LEU A 100 -7.77 0.36 -1.21
C LEU A 100 -8.60 1.45 -0.54
N SER A 101 -9.86 1.64 -0.94
CA SER A 101 -10.77 2.59 -0.30
C SER A 101 -10.98 2.28 1.18
N ASN A 102 -10.99 1.00 1.57
CA ASN A 102 -11.12 0.62 2.97
C ASN A 102 -9.84 0.91 3.76
N VAL A 103 -8.67 0.67 3.16
CA VAL A 103 -7.38 1.03 3.77
C VAL A 103 -7.29 2.54 3.96
N ILE A 104 -7.55 3.33 2.92
CA ILE A 104 -7.55 4.81 2.97
C ILE A 104 -8.45 5.33 4.10
N LYS A 105 -9.68 4.80 4.21
CA LYS A 105 -10.60 5.16 5.29
C LYS A 105 -10.07 4.82 6.68
N TYR A 106 -9.33 3.73 6.82
CA TYR A 106 -8.71 3.37 8.09
C TYR A 106 -7.64 4.38 8.47
N PHE A 107 -6.79 4.80 7.53
CA PHE A 107 -5.78 5.85 7.78
C PHE A 107 -6.41 7.15 8.24
N GLU A 108 -7.41 7.65 7.51
CA GLU A 108 -8.13 8.89 7.86
C GLU A 108 -8.79 8.83 9.24
N LYS A 109 -9.29 7.66 9.64
CA LYS A 109 -10.04 7.50 10.88
C LYS A 109 -9.19 7.13 12.09
N SER A 110 -8.07 6.46 11.90
CA SER A 110 -7.36 5.78 12.98
C SER A 110 -5.91 6.23 13.12
N LEU A 111 -5.28 6.69 12.03
CA LEU A 111 -3.82 6.93 11.99
C LEU A 111 -3.45 8.40 11.79
N LEU A 112 -4.31 9.21 11.15
CA LEU A 112 -4.04 10.62 10.81
C LEU A 112 -4.92 11.61 11.60
N LYS A 113 -5.56 11.16 12.68
CA LYS A 113 -6.42 12.01 13.51
C LYS A 113 -5.65 12.90 14.47
#